data_AF-A0A4V2BDU2-F1
#
_entry.id   AF-A0A4V2BDU2-F1
#
_cell.length_a   1.000
_cell.length_b   1.000
_cell.length_c   1.000
_cell.angle_alpha   90.00
_cell.angle_beta   90.00
_cell.angle_gamma   90.00
#
_symmetry.space_group_name_H-M   'P 1'
#
loop_
_entity.id
_entity.type
_entity.pdbx_description
1 polymer ?
#
loop_
_entity_poly.entity_id
_entity_poly.type
_entity_poly.pdbx_seq_one_letter_code
_entity_poly.pdbx_strand_id
1 'polypeptide(L)'
;MNILSVTYLPPIKALSKLHDFIIDDPNAEKSENLSDRHIEHFEQKIDEFLRKLAGVMHTVRLSRYEETDEDGNVVLYDEILQYLNAAITGEKHPIRFPKTPMYIDAILGYQDLQGGIEPKIGTKWIKVVAIDGFPSEAYPVILRQLSSLGLEYRWNTRFIFMDRHQALSQIQSLRKKWGQKVRGMLDVVLDRSGHLDENAMNMVQEATSSIGALEAGDVHYGFYTSVVVLMDEDLEALTKKTEVIERVIRDRGFTCRRESLNALEAWFGSLPTHGVQNIRRPVIHTLNLSDLMPLTTIWSGHVHCPSPLMPKNSPPLFQAFTEGSTAYRGNLHVSDVGHNLVIGPSGTGKTTFLNFIQAQIKRYPGVRIFSFDKDYSQLALCAGVGGTHYDIGGPGSSHSIQLCPLARIA
;
A
#
# COMPACT_ATOMS: atom_id res chain seq x y z
N MET A 1 4.00 -5.10 0.98
CA MET A 1 3.80 -5.07 -0.48
C MET A 1 2.36 -4.67 -0.71
N ASN A 2 2.11 -3.60 -1.45
CA ASN A 2 0.75 -3.15 -1.77
C ASN A 2 0.34 -3.76 -3.12
N ILE A 3 -0.84 -4.38 -3.17
CA ILE A 3 -1.35 -5.03 -4.39
C ILE A 3 -2.63 -4.35 -4.83
N LEU A 4 -2.70 -4.01 -6.11
CA LEU A 4 -3.90 -3.55 -6.77
C LEU A 4 -4.44 -4.68 -7.65
N SER A 5 -5.62 -5.19 -7.32
CA SER A 5 -6.35 -6.14 -8.15
C SER A 5 -7.55 -5.45 -8.79
N VAL A 6 -7.65 -5.52 -10.12
CA VAL A 6 -8.83 -5.08 -10.87
C VAL A 6 -9.57 -6.31 -11.35
N THR A 7 -10.89 -6.32 -11.22
CA THR A 7 -11.73 -7.43 -11.64
C THR A 7 -12.85 -6.89 -12.52
N TYR A 8 -13.10 -7.58 -13.63
CA TYR A 8 -14.18 -7.28 -14.55
C TYR A 8 -15.18 -8.43 -14.56
N LEU A 9 -16.44 -8.11 -14.28
CA LEU A 9 -17.55 -9.04 -14.44
C LEU A 9 -18.26 -8.71 -15.75
N PRO A 10 -18.11 -9.52 -16.81
CA PRO A 10 -18.78 -9.25 -18.08
C PRO A 10 -20.30 -9.32 -17.92
N PRO A 11 -21.07 -8.54 -18.70
CA PRO A 11 -22.51 -8.58 -18.67
C PRO A 11 -23.04 -9.98 -19.03
N ILE A 12 -24.11 -10.41 -18.35
CA ILE A 12 -24.74 -11.72 -18.61
C ILE A 12 -25.25 -11.76 -20.06
N LYS A 13 -25.08 -12.91 -20.74
CA LYS A 13 -25.41 -13.14 -22.17
C LYS A 13 -26.76 -12.56 -22.66
N ALA A 14 -27.78 -12.43 -21.80
CA ALA A 14 -29.06 -11.82 -22.16
C ALA A 14 -28.95 -10.32 -22.55
N LEU A 15 -27.96 -9.60 -22.00
CA LEU A 15 -27.63 -8.21 -22.35
C LEU A 15 -26.59 -8.11 -23.49
N SER A 16 -25.90 -9.21 -23.83
CA SER A 16 -24.84 -9.21 -24.85
C SER A 16 -25.32 -8.89 -26.26
N LYS A 17 -26.57 -9.23 -26.62
CA LYS A 17 -27.14 -8.91 -27.95
C LYS A 17 -27.19 -7.40 -28.25
N LEU A 18 -27.32 -6.56 -27.23
CA LEU A 18 -27.28 -5.09 -27.38
C LEU A 18 -25.84 -4.58 -27.43
N HIS A 19 -24.91 -5.25 -26.74
CA HIS A 19 -23.49 -4.92 -26.73
C HIS A 19 -22.81 -5.30 -28.06
N ASP A 20 -23.18 -6.45 -28.63
CA ASP A 20 -22.76 -6.89 -29.97
C ASP A 20 -23.14 -5.88 -31.06
N PHE A 21 -24.28 -5.19 -30.91
CA PHE A 21 -24.74 -4.16 -31.85
C PHE A 21 -24.00 -2.81 -31.70
N ILE A 22 -23.42 -2.54 -30.53
CA ILE A 22 -22.67 -1.31 -30.23
C ILE A 22 -21.18 -1.44 -30.62
N ILE A 23 -20.67 -2.67 -30.72
CA ILE A 23 -19.27 -3.01 -31.06
C ILE A 23 -19.19 -3.62 -32.47
N ASP A 24 -20.14 -3.32 -33.35
CA ASP A 24 -20.06 -3.76 -34.75
C ASP A 24 -18.98 -2.96 -35.48
N ASP A 25 -17.75 -3.48 -35.46
CA ASP A 25 -16.69 -3.14 -36.40
C ASP A 25 -16.96 -3.90 -37.71
N PRO A 26 -17.25 -3.21 -38.83
CA PRO A 26 -17.62 -3.86 -40.10
C PRO A 26 -16.51 -4.72 -40.73
N ASN A 27 -15.31 -4.75 -40.14
CA ASN A 27 -14.18 -5.58 -40.59
C ASN A 27 -13.87 -6.80 -39.70
N ALA A 28 -14.63 -7.05 -38.62
CA ALA A 28 -14.32 -8.17 -37.72
C ALA A 28 -14.68 -9.54 -38.35
N GLU A 29 -13.68 -10.39 -38.54
CA GLU A 29 -13.86 -11.75 -39.06
C GLU A 29 -14.82 -12.56 -38.16
N LYS A 30 -15.76 -13.27 -38.80
CA LYS A 30 -16.78 -14.10 -38.15
C LYS A 30 -16.18 -15.38 -37.55
N SER A 31 -15.34 -15.30 -36.52
CA SER A 31 -15.16 -16.42 -35.56
C SER A 31 -14.44 -16.07 -34.24
N GLU A 32 -14.36 -14.81 -33.83
CA GLU A 32 -13.81 -14.51 -32.50
C GLU A 32 -14.79 -14.95 -31.40
N ASN A 33 -14.30 -15.74 -30.45
CA ASN A 33 -15.08 -16.21 -29.32
C ASN A 33 -15.48 -14.99 -28.46
N LEU A 34 -16.74 -14.89 -28.03
CA LEU A 34 -17.23 -13.78 -27.19
C LEU A 34 -16.36 -13.61 -25.91
N SER A 35 -15.79 -14.71 -25.41
CA SER A 35 -14.84 -14.68 -24.30
C SER A 35 -13.57 -13.90 -24.64
N ASP A 36 -13.01 -14.10 -25.82
CA ASP A 36 -11.77 -13.47 -26.25
C ASP A 36 -11.98 -11.96 -26.40
N ARG A 37 -13.11 -11.55 -26.97
CA ARG A 37 -13.50 -10.13 -27.05
C ARG A 37 -13.64 -9.46 -25.68
N HIS A 38 -14.21 -10.16 -24.69
CA HIS A 38 -14.28 -9.63 -23.32
C HIS A 38 -12.90 -9.52 -22.67
N ILE A 39 -11.99 -10.46 -22.95
CA ILE A 39 -10.61 -10.42 -22.47
C ILE A 39 -9.88 -9.25 -23.11
N GLU A 40 -9.92 -9.11 -24.43
CA GLU A 40 -9.28 -8.00 -25.15
C GLU A 40 -9.80 -6.65 -24.69
N HIS A 41 -11.13 -6.52 -24.53
CA HIS A 41 -11.72 -5.30 -24.00
C HIS A 41 -11.18 -4.99 -22.59
N PHE A 42 -11.12 -6.00 -21.72
CA PHE A 42 -10.60 -5.82 -20.37
C PHE A 42 -9.11 -5.44 -20.38
N GLU A 43 -8.28 -6.09 -21.21
CA GLU A 43 -6.86 -5.76 -21.36
C GLU A 43 -6.66 -4.32 -21.84
N GLN A 44 -7.39 -3.90 -22.87
CA GLN A 44 -7.36 -2.51 -23.35
C GLN A 44 -7.74 -1.50 -22.26
N LYS A 45 -8.77 -1.81 -21.47
CA LYS A 45 -9.20 -0.95 -20.35
C LYS A 45 -8.20 -0.93 -19.20
N ILE A 46 -7.55 -2.05 -18.91
CA ILE A 46 -6.46 -2.10 -17.93
C ILE A 46 -5.27 -1.27 -18.40
N ASP A 47 -4.89 -1.34 -19.68
CA ASP A 47 -3.78 -0.53 -20.21
C ASP A 47 -4.10 0.96 -20.21
N GLU A 48 -5.34 1.35 -20.49
CA GLU A 48 -5.80 2.74 -20.35
C GLU A 48 -5.72 3.19 -18.88
N PHE A 49 -6.18 2.35 -17.95
CA PHE A 49 -6.16 2.61 -16.52
C PHE A 49 -4.73 2.74 -15.96
N LEU A 50 -3.83 1.81 -16.32
CA LEU A 50 -2.44 1.83 -15.87
C LEU A 50 -1.68 3.05 -16.42
N ARG A 51 -1.94 3.46 -17.67
CA ARG A 51 -1.36 4.69 -18.23
C ARG A 51 -1.77 5.94 -17.44
N LYS A 52 -3.02 6.02 -17.01
CA LYS A 52 -3.51 7.12 -16.15
C LYS A 52 -2.87 7.06 -14.76
N LEU A 53 -2.73 5.86 -14.19
CA LEU A 53 -2.10 5.67 -12.87
C LEU A 53 -0.60 5.97 -12.87
N ALA A 54 0.11 5.73 -13.98
CA ALA A 54 1.56 5.91 -14.06
C ALA A 54 2.02 7.36 -13.74
N GLY A 55 1.15 8.35 -13.92
CA GLY A 55 1.44 9.74 -13.54
C GLY A 55 1.45 9.99 -12.02
N VAL A 56 0.88 9.09 -11.22
CA VAL A 56 0.69 9.26 -9.77
C VAL A 56 1.42 8.17 -8.98
N MET A 57 1.48 6.95 -9.50
CA MET A 57 2.05 5.79 -8.81
C MET A 57 2.93 4.96 -9.72
N HIS A 58 4.05 4.48 -9.18
CA HIS A 58 4.85 3.44 -9.82
C HIS A 58 4.17 2.09 -9.62
N THR A 59 3.79 1.43 -10.71
CA THR A 59 3.14 0.11 -10.69
C THR A 59 4.00 -0.91 -11.42
N VAL A 60 4.05 -2.13 -10.88
CA VAL A 60 4.73 -3.28 -11.50
C VAL A 60 3.71 -4.39 -11.63
N ARG A 61 3.57 -4.94 -12.84
CA ARG A 61 2.70 -6.07 -13.09
C ARG A 61 3.35 -7.33 -12.49
N LEU A 62 2.63 -8.01 -11.61
CA LEU A 62 3.03 -9.32 -11.11
C LEU A 62 3.17 -10.28 -12.30
N SER A 63 4.30 -10.97 -12.35
CA SER A 63 4.75 -11.73 -13.50
C SER A 63 5.30 -13.09 -13.08
N ARG A 64 5.72 -13.86 -14.08
CA ARG A 64 6.44 -15.11 -13.86
C ARG A 64 7.92 -14.84 -13.95
N TYR A 65 8.69 -15.51 -13.10
CA TYR A 65 10.15 -15.38 -13.09
C TYR A 65 10.80 -16.76 -13.00
N GLU A 66 11.99 -16.85 -13.59
CA GLU A 66 12.80 -18.06 -13.56
C GLU A 66 13.84 -17.96 -12.45
N GLU A 67 14.03 -19.05 -11.73
CA GLU A 67 15.09 -19.22 -10.74
C GLU A 67 15.74 -20.59 -10.94
N THR A 68 17.06 -20.66 -10.77
CA THR A 68 17.80 -21.92 -10.84
C THR A 68 17.79 -22.57 -9.47
N ASP A 69 17.29 -23.80 -9.36
CA ASP A 69 17.30 -24.53 -8.10
C ASP A 69 18.71 -25.07 -7.76
N GLU A 70 18.85 -25.65 -6.56
CA GLU A 70 20.11 -26.20 -6.07
C GLU A 70 20.66 -27.31 -6.97
N ASP A 71 19.80 -27.98 -7.72
CA ASP A 71 20.14 -29.05 -8.66
C ASP A 71 20.51 -28.52 -10.06
N GLY A 72 20.48 -27.20 -10.27
CA GLY A 72 20.80 -26.55 -11.55
C GLY A 72 19.66 -26.51 -12.56
N ASN A 73 18.43 -26.88 -12.17
CA ASN A 73 17.27 -26.81 -13.04
C ASN A 73 16.64 -25.42 -13.02
N VAL A 74 16.22 -24.95 -14.20
CA VAL A 74 15.43 -23.72 -14.32
C VAL A 74 13.99 -24.00 -13.93
N VAL A 75 13.52 -23.32 -12.88
CA VAL A 75 12.16 -23.43 -12.35
C VAL A 75 11.42 -22.11 -12.56
N LEU A 76 10.19 -22.20 -13.06
CA LEU A 76 9.31 -21.05 -13.27
C LEU A 76 8.42 -20.85 -12.04
N TYR A 77 8.44 -19.66 -11.46
CA TYR A 77 7.57 -19.22 -10.36
C TYR A 77 6.55 -18.19 -10.85
N ASP A 78 5.44 -18.04 -10.13
CA ASP A 78 4.36 -17.09 -10.47
C ASP A 78 3.99 -16.21 -9.27
N GLU A 79 4.23 -14.89 -9.40
CA GLU A 79 3.99 -13.92 -8.33
C GLU A 79 2.49 -13.76 -8.00
N ILE A 80 1.60 -13.98 -8.96
CA ILE A 80 0.15 -13.90 -8.73
C ILE A 80 -0.28 -15.08 -7.87
N LEU A 81 0.18 -16.30 -8.20
CA LEU A 81 -0.12 -17.48 -7.39
C LEU A 81 0.45 -17.36 -5.98
N GLN A 82 1.66 -16.83 -5.83
CA GLN A 82 2.26 -16.53 -4.52
C GLN A 82 1.43 -15.52 -3.72
N TYR A 83 0.94 -14.45 -4.34
CA TYR A 83 0.07 -13.49 -3.68
C TYR A 83 -1.27 -14.11 -3.27
N LEU A 84 -1.91 -14.88 -4.15
CA LEU A 84 -3.16 -15.56 -3.84
C LEU A 84 -2.98 -16.56 -2.70
N ASN A 85 -1.89 -17.34 -2.70
CA ASN A 85 -1.55 -18.24 -1.60
C ASN A 85 -1.45 -17.47 -0.28
N ALA A 86 -0.71 -16.36 -0.26
CA ALA A 86 -0.55 -15.54 0.94
C ALA A 86 -1.87 -14.88 1.39
N ALA A 87 -2.75 -14.49 0.45
CA ALA A 87 -4.05 -13.91 0.77
C ALA A 87 -5.02 -14.93 1.41
N ILE A 88 -4.94 -16.20 0.97
CA ILE A 88 -5.76 -17.31 1.45
C ILE A 88 -5.20 -17.88 2.77
N THR A 89 -3.92 -18.26 2.78
CA THR A 89 -3.33 -19.04 3.88
C THR A 89 -2.57 -18.19 4.89
N GLY A 90 -2.27 -16.93 4.55
CA GLY A 90 -1.37 -16.09 5.33
C GLY A 90 0.11 -16.50 5.21
N GLU A 91 0.46 -17.45 4.33
CA GLU A 91 1.84 -17.90 4.12
C GLU A 91 2.47 -17.27 2.88
N LYS A 92 3.64 -16.64 3.06
CA LYS A 92 4.43 -16.06 1.97
C LYS A 92 5.35 -17.13 1.38
N HIS A 93 4.78 -18.03 0.58
CA HIS A 93 5.50 -19.12 -0.06
C HIS A 93 5.55 -18.93 -1.59
N PRO A 94 6.75 -18.98 -2.22
CA PRO A 94 6.85 -19.00 -3.69
C PRO A 94 6.10 -20.19 -4.29
N ILE A 95 5.29 -19.95 -5.32
CA ILE A 95 4.52 -21.01 -5.99
C ILE A 95 5.11 -21.27 -7.37
N ARG A 96 5.52 -22.52 -7.61
CA ARG A 96 5.98 -22.97 -8.92
C ARG A 96 4.82 -22.98 -9.90
N PHE A 97 5.05 -22.41 -11.07
CA PHE A 97 4.07 -22.45 -12.15
C PHE A 97 4.01 -23.86 -12.76
N PRO A 98 2.83 -24.49 -12.84
CA PRO A 98 2.72 -25.84 -13.36
C PRO A 98 2.95 -25.87 -14.88
N LYS A 99 3.73 -26.85 -15.37
CA LYS A 99 3.95 -27.04 -16.81
C LYS A 99 2.67 -27.43 -17.55
N THR A 100 1.78 -28.14 -16.87
CA THR A 100 0.47 -28.54 -17.41
C THR A 100 -0.61 -27.60 -16.88
N PRO A 101 -1.42 -26.97 -17.75
CA PRO A 101 -2.54 -26.14 -17.31
C PRO A 101 -3.48 -26.91 -16.38
N MET A 102 -3.81 -26.31 -15.24
CA MET A 102 -4.74 -26.85 -14.25
C MET A 102 -5.46 -25.72 -13.53
N TYR A 103 -6.56 -26.05 -12.87
CA TYR A 103 -7.31 -25.07 -12.10
C TYR A 103 -6.55 -24.62 -10.84
N ILE A 104 -6.82 -23.38 -10.42
CA ILE A 104 -6.12 -22.73 -9.31
C ILE A 104 -6.37 -23.46 -7.98
N ASP A 105 -7.54 -24.07 -7.79
CA ASP A 105 -7.87 -24.85 -6.60
C ASP A 105 -6.97 -26.09 -6.44
N ALA A 106 -6.53 -26.71 -7.53
CA ALA A 106 -5.58 -27.82 -7.47
C ALA A 106 -4.18 -27.39 -6.97
N ILE A 107 -3.86 -26.10 -7.09
CA ILE A 107 -2.56 -25.53 -6.70
C ILE A 107 -2.64 -24.92 -5.28
N LEU A 108 -3.71 -24.18 -4.99
CA LEU A 108 -3.86 -23.37 -3.78
C LEU A 108 -4.80 -23.99 -2.73
N GLY A 109 -5.59 -24.99 -3.09
CA GLY A 109 -6.57 -25.65 -2.22
C GLY A 109 -6.01 -26.78 -1.37
N TYR A 110 -4.85 -26.58 -0.73
CA TYR A 110 -4.15 -27.63 0.04
C TYR A 110 -4.35 -27.53 1.56
N GLN A 111 -5.10 -26.55 2.06
CA GLN A 111 -5.38 -26.40 3.49
C GLN A 111 -6.88 -26.52 3.78
N ASP A 112 -7.20 -27.20 4.88
CA ASP A 112 -8.58 -27.34 5.35
C ASP A 112 -9.13 -26.00 5.85
N LEU A 113 -10.32 -25.64 5.38
CA LEU A 113 -11.06 -24.47 5.82
C LEU A 113 -12.16 -24.87 6.81
N GLN A 114 -12.03 -24.44 8.05
CA GLN A 114 -13.08 -24.51 9.05
C GLN A 114 -13.84 -23.18 9.08
N GLY A 115 -15.13 -23.21 8.77
CA GLY A 115 -16.00 -22.03 8.84
C GLY A 115 -16.57 -21.77 10.25
N GLY A 116 -17.58 -20.91 10.33
CA GLY A 116 -18.28 -20.58 11.58
C GLY A 116 -17.86 -19.23 12.17
N ILE A 117 -18.11 -19.05 13.46
CA ILE A 117 -17.86 -17.79 14.19
C ILE A 117 -16.36 -17.47 14.33
N GLU A 118 -15.56 -18.52 14.50
CA GLU A 118 -14.10 -18.44 14.57
C GLU A 118 -13.51 -19.26 13.43
N PRO A 119 -13.49 -18.70 12.20
CA PRO A 119 -13.00 -19.42 11.04
C PRO A 119 -11.49 -19.67 11.16
N LYS A 120 -11.05 -20.76 10.54
CA LYS A 120 -9.66 -21.23 10.58
C LYS A 120 -9.28 -21.80 9.21
N ILE A 121 -8.06 -21.52 8.76
CA ILE A 121 -7.45 -22.15 7.57
C ILE A 121 -6.17 -22.85 8.00
N GLY A 122 -6.09 -24.16 7.77
CA GLY A 122 -5.01 -24.99 8.31
C GLY A 122 -4.88 -24.83 9.83
N THR A 123 -3.73 -24.32 10.29
CA THR A 123 -3.46 -24.05 11.72
C THR A 123 -3.85 -22.64 12.17
N LYS A 124 -4.14 -21.72 11.26
CA LYS A 124 -4.33 -20.29 11.57
C LYS A 124 -5.79 -19.91 11.73
N TRP A 125 -6.13 -19.38 12.89
CA TRP A 125 -7.39 -18.69 13.15
C TRP A 125 -7.46 -17.39 12.37
N ILE A 126 -8.66 -17.00 11.95
CA ILE A 126 -8.90 -15.80 11.16
C ILE A 126 -9.81 -14.85 11.96
N LYS A 127 -9.38 -13.60 12.11
CA LYS A 127 -10.23 -12.51 12.60
C LYS A 127 -10.26 -11.40 11.57
N VAL A 128 -11.45 -10.84 11.36
CA VAL A 128 -11.65 -9.75 10.41
C VAL A 128 -12.23 -8.56 11.16
N VAL A 129 -11.57 -7.40 11.05
CA VAL A 129 -12.06 -6.12 11.54
C VAL A 129 -12.58 -5.33 10.35
N ALA A 130 -13.88 -5.09 10.28
CA ALA A 130 -14.48 -4.24 9.27
C ALA A 130 -14.51 -2.78 9.73
N ILE A 131 -14.08 -1.88 8.85
CA ILE A 131 -14.13 -0.43 9.03
C ILE A 131 -15.43 0.05 8.39
N ASP A 132 -16.35 0.56 9.20
CA ASP A 132 -17.75 0.76 8.80
C ASP A 132 -18.28 2.17 9.06
N GLY A 133 -17.70 2.90 10.01
CA GLY A 133 -18.04 4.30 10.28
C GLY A 133 -16.91 5.21 9.86
N PHE A 134 -17.29 6.28 9.19
CA PHE A 134 -16.36 7.29 8.68
C PHE A 134 -16.31 8.49 9.63
N PRO A 135 -15.14 9.12 9.81
CA PRO A 135 -15.03 10.39 10.49
C PRO A 135 -15.77 11.50 9.72
N SER A 136 -15.98 12.64 10.37
CA SER A 136 -16.61 13.81 9.74
C SER A 136 -15.79 14.42 8.61
N GLU A 137 -14.47 14.23 8.63
CA GLU A 137 -13.54 14.74 7.63
C GLU A 137 -12.59 13.63 7.20
N ALA A 138 -12.27 13.60 5.90
CA ALA A 138 -11.25 12.75 5.33
C ALA A 138 -10.06 13.60 4.88
N TYR A 139 -8.87 13.02 5.01
CA TYR A 139 -7.64 13.62 4.50
C TYR A 139 -6.69 12.51 4.03
N PRO A 140 -5.74 12.82 3.13
CA PRO A 140 -4.88 11.82 2.55
C PRO A 140 -4.18 10.95 3.60
N VAL A 141 -4.31 9.63 3.44
CA VAL A 141 -3.64 8.63 4.28
C VAL A 141 -4.04 8.69 5.76
N ILE A 142 -5.31 8.98 6.04
CA ILE A 142 -5.85 9.12 7.40
C ILE A 142 -5.56 7.91 8.32
N LEU A 143 -5.48 6.71 7.75
CA LEU A 143 -5.16 5.45 8.44
C LEU A 143 -3.67 5.04 8.37
N ARG A 144 -2.74 5.97 8.09
CA ARG A 144 -1.29 5.70 8.00
C ARG A 144 -0.70 4.95 9.19
N GLN A 145 -1.27 5.14 10.38
CA GLN A 145 -0.78 4.53 11.61
C GLN A 145 -0.89 3.00 11.62
N LEU A 146 -1.78 2.41 10.82
CA LEU A 146 -1.80 0.96 10.63
C LEU A 146 -0.44 0.49 10.09
N SER A 147 0.13 1.20 9.11
CA SER A 147 1.39 0.84 8.46
C SER A 147 2.63 0.89 9.38
N SER A 148 2.54 1.47 10.59
CA SER A 148 3.64 1.50 11.56
C SER A 148 3.58 0.38 12.61
N LEU A 149 2.47 -0.37 12.66
CA LEU A 149 2.28 -1.44 13.62
C LEU A 149 3.23 -2.61 13.36
N GLY A 150 3.82 -3.13 14.43
CA GLY A 150 4.66 -4.34 14.40
C GLY A 150 3.84 -5.63 14.35
N LEU A 151 2.75 -5.61 13.59
CA LEU A 151 1.78 -6.69 13.50
C LEU A 151 1.69 -7.15 12.05
N GLU A 152 1.63 -8.46 11.84
CA GLU A 152 1.26 -9.01 10.55
C GLU A 152 -0.26 -8.98 10.39
N TYR A 153 -0.73 -8.29 9.35
CA TYR A 153 -2.12 -8.22 8.97
C TYR A 153 -2.23 -7.95 7.46
N ARG A 154 -3.40 -8.23 6.89
CA ARG A 154 -3.74 -7.88 5.51
C ARG A 154 -4.87 -6.86 5.51
N TRP A 155 -4.57 -5.63 5.14
CA TRP A 155 -5.59 -4.58 4.98
C TRP A 155 -6.07 -4.56 3.53
N ASN A 156 -7.36 -4.80 3.34
CA ASN A 156 -8.02 -4.81 2.05
C ASN A 156 -9.02 -3.63 1.98
N THR A 157 -8.88 -2.82 0.94
CA THR A 157 -9.87 -1.82 0.54
C THR A 157 -10.40 -2.20 -0.83
N ARG A 158 -11.71 -2.43 -0.91
CA ARG A 158 -12.44 -2.76 -2.13
C ARG A 158 -13.39 -1.62 -2.48
N PHE A 159 -13.43 -1.27 -3.76
CA PHE A 159 -14.37 -0.31 -4.30
C PHE A 159 -15.06 -0.90 -5.53
N ILE A 160 -16.39 -0.95 -5.51
CA ILE A 160 -17.21 -1.40 -6.63
C ILE A 160 -17.91 -0.18 -7.20
N PHE A 161 -17.48 0.25 -8.39
CA PHE A 161 -18.07 1.40 -9.08
C PHE A 161 -19.56 1.16 -9.33
N MET A 162 -20.38 2.17 -9.05
CA MET A 162 -21.79 2.17 -9.43
C MET A 162 -21.96 2.80 -10.80
N ASP A 163 -23.00 2.38 -11.50
CA ASP A 163 -23.45 3.08 -12.70
C ASP A 163 -23.89 4.52 -12.36
N ARG A 164 -23.65 5.45 -13.29
CA ARG A 164 -23.95 6.87 -13.09
C ARG A 164 -25.45 7.11 -12.82
N HIS A 165 -26.35 6.41 -13.51
CA HIS A 165 -27.79 6.54 -13.27
C HIS A 165 -28.19 6.01 -11.90
N GLN A 166 -27.59 4.88 -11.48
CA GLN A 166 -27.80 4.33 -10.14
C GLN A 166 -27.35 5.31 -9.06
N ALA A 167 -26.17 5.92 -9.22
CA ALA A 167 -25.64 6.92 -8.30
C ALA A 167 -26.54 8.16 -8.22
N LEU A 168 -26.96 8.71 -9.36
CA LEU A 168 -27.87 9.87 -9.41
C LEU A 168 -29.19 9.59 -8.69
N SER A 169 -29.79 8.42 -8.92
CA SER A 169 -31.05 8.02 -8.29
C SER A 169 -30.93 7.99 -6.75
N GLN A 170 -29.83 7.43 -6.23
CA GLN A 170 -29.60 7.38 -4.78
C GLN A 170 -29.41 8.76 -4.16
N ILE A 171 -28.57 9.62 -4.76
CA ILE A 171 -28.31 10.98 -4.25
C ILE A 171 -29.58 11.84 -4.34
N GLN A 172 -30.36 11.72 -5.42
CA GLN A 172 -31.65 12.40 -5.53
C GLN A 172 -32.66 11.93 -4.48
N SER A 173 -32.69 10.64 -4.15
CA SER A 173 -33.51 10.11 -3.05
C SER A 173 -33.10 10.71 -1.71
N LEU A 174 -31.79 10.78 -1.43
CA LEU A 174 -31.24 11.43 -0.24
C LEU A 174 -31.62 12.92 -0.19
N ARG A 175 -31.45 13.66 -1.30
CA ARG A 175 -31.84 15.07 -1.40
C ARG A 175 -33.32 15.27 -1.09
N LYS A 176 -34.21 14.42 -1.65
CA LYS A 176 -35.66 14.47 -1.39
C LYS A 176 -35.97 14.22 0.09
N LYS A 177 -35.35 13.20 0.70
CA LYS A 177 -35.53 12.88 2.13
C LYS A 177 -35.11 14.03 3.04
N TRP A 178 -33.96 14.65 2.77
CA TRP A 178 -33.51 15.81 3.55
C TRP A 178 -34.34 17.05 3.27
N GLY A 179 -34.76 17.29 2.03
CA GLY A 179 -35.67 18.37 1.67
C GLY A 179 -37.01 18.32 2.41
N GLN A 180 -37.53 17.12 2.66
CA GLN A 180 -38.73 16.92 3.47
C GLN A 180 -38.51 17.24 4.97
N LYS A 181 -37.27 17.21 5.46
CA LYS A 181 -36.93 17.55 6.85
C LYS A 181 -36.65 19.04 7.07
N VAL A 182 -36.35 19.79 6.00
CA VAL A 182 -36.10 21.24 6.07
C VAL A 182 -37.30 22.00 6.67
N ARG A 183 -38.52 21.53 6.41
CA ARG A 183 -39.74 22.04 7.03
C ARG A 183 -40.42 20.91 7.78
N GLY A 184 -40.77 21.13 9.04
CA GLY A 184 -41.56 20.17 9.81
C GLY A 184 -42.90 19.90 9.11
N MET A 185 -43.32 18.64 9.06
CA MET A 185 -44.56 18.22 8.38
C MET A 185 -45.79 18.98 8.90
N LEU A 186 -45.78 19.39 10.16
CA LEU A 186 -46.81 20.23 10.80
C LEU A 186 -46.75 21.70 10.35
N ASP A 187 -45.56 22.26 10.14
CA ASP A 187 -45.39 23.67 9.75
C ASP A 187 -45.78 23.91 8.28
N VAL A 188 -45.58 22.91 7.41
CA VAL A 188 -46.06 22.94 6.01
C VAL A 188 -47.58 22.88 5.93
N VAL A 189 -48.22 22.12 6.83
CA VAL A 189 -49.69 21.95 6.85
C VAL A 189 -50.40 23.10 7.55
N LEU A 190 -49.74 23.74 8.53
CA LEU A 190 -50.32 24.83 9.33
C LEU A 190 -49.93 26.24 8.84
N ASP A 191 -49.20 26.36 7.73
CA ASP A 191 -48.66 27.60 7.14
C ASP A 191 -48.02 28.52 8.20
N ARG A 192 -47.30 27.91 9.16
CA ARG A 192 -46.57 28.63 10.19
C ARG A 192 -45.16 28.88 9.70
N SER A 193 -44.63 30.08 9.98
CA SER A 193 -43.21 30.41 9.84
C SER A 193 -42.39 29.64 10.90
N GLY A 194 -42.37 28.31 10.77
CA GLY A 194 -41.66 27.38 11.64
C GLY A 194 -40.15 27.48 11.48
N HIS A 195 -39.43 27.07 12.52
CA HIS A 195 -37.98 27.07 12.57
C HIS A 195 -37.44 26.15 11.46
N LEU A 196 -36.67 26.71 10.51
CA LEU A 196 -36.02 25.94 9.47
C LEU A 196 -34.91 25.10 10.09
N ASP A 197 -34.84 23.82 9.73
CA ASP A 197 -33.71 22.97 10.14
C ASP A 197 -32.49 23.30 9.25
N GLU A 198 -31.59 24.15 9.77
CA GLU A 198 -30.35 24.56 9.10
C GLU A 198 -29.49 23.36 8.67
N ASN A 199 -29.47 22.28 9.47
CA ASN A 199 -28.71 21.07 9.14
C ASN A 199 -29.34 20.37 7.92
N ALA A 200 -30.67 20.24 7.90
CA ALA A 200 -31.35 19.69 6.73
C ALA A 200 -31.11 20.55 5.46
N MET A 201 -31.01 21.88 5.60
CA MET A 201 -30.66 22.76 4.48
C MET A 201 -29.24 22.50 3.97
N ASN A 202 -28.27 22.39 4.87
CA ASN A 202 -26.88 22.07 4.52
C ASN A 202 -26.79 20.71 3.79
N MET A 203 -27.49 19.68 4.28
CA MET A 203 -27.53 18.37 3.63
C MET A 203 -28.16 18.41 2.23
N VAL A 204 -29.18 19.26 2.01
CA VAL A 204 -29.78 19.46 0.67
C VAL A 204 -28.79 20.16 -0.28
N GLN A 205 -28.06 21.15 0.23
CA GLN A 205 -27.03 21.85 -0.54
C GLN A 205 -25.86 20.93 -0.90
N GLU A 206 -25.40 20.11 0.05
CA GLU A 206 -24.35 19.11 -0.17
C GLU A 206 -24.79 18.06 -1.19
N ALA A 207 -26.02 17.55 -1.08
CA ALA A 207 -26.57 16.60 -2.06
C ALA A 207 -26.70 17.23 -3.46
N THR A 208 -27.03 18.53 -3.55
CA THR A 208 -27.10 19.25 -4.83
C THR A 208 -25.72 19.44 -5.44
N SER A 209 -24.72 19.79 -4.63
CA SER A 209 -23.32 19.92 -5.05
C SER A 209 -22.77 18.57 -5.51
N SER A 210 -23.09 17.49 -4.80
CA SER A 210 -22.75 16.11 -5.16
C SER A 210 -23.35 15.68 -6.50
N ILE A 211 -24.61 16.04 -6.77
CA ILE A 211 -25.23 15.81 -8.09
C ILE A 211 -24.47 16.55 -9.18
N GLY A 212 -24.14 17.82 -8.95
CA GLY A 212 -23.37 18.64 -9.90
C GLY A 212 -21.99 18.04 -10.22
N ALA A 213 -21.24 17.65 -9.19
CA ALA A 213 -19.91 17.03 -9.37
C ALA A 213 -20.00 15.67 -10.09
N LEU A 214 -21.00 14.84 -9.75
CA LEU A 214 -21.25 13.59 -10.47
C LEU A 214 -21.63 13.86 -11.93
N GLU A 215 -22.43 14.90 -12.19
CA GLU A 215 -22.88 15.25 -13.53
C GLU A 215 -21.74 15.81 -14.40
N ALA A 216 -20.87 16.64 -13.83
CA ALA A 216 -19.65 17.16 -14.45
C ALA A 216 -18.62 16.05 -14.75
N GLY A 217 -18.69 14.92 -14.04
CA GLY A 217 -17.74 13.82 -14.16
C GLY A 217 -16.49 14.00 -13.29
N ASP A 218 -16.53 14.93 -12.33
CA ASP A 218 -15.42 15.18 -11.40
C ASP A 218 -15.25 14.02 -10.41
N VAL A 219 -16.35 13.34 -10.07
CA VAL A 219 -16.36 12.20 -9.14
C VAL A 219 -17.22 11.06 -9.64
N HIS A 220 -16.84 9.84 -9.25
CA HIS A 220 -17.68 8.66 -9.38
C HIS A 220 -18.08 8.15 -8.00
N TYR A 221 -19.25 7.52 -7.90
CA TYR A 221 -19.71 6.87 -6.67
C TYR A 221 -19.59 5.35 -6.77
N GLY A 222 -19.40 4.71 -5.62
CA GLY A 222 -19.25 3.27 -5.55
C GLY A 222 -19.48 2.73 -4.14
N PHE A 223 -19.63 1.41 -4.07
CA PHE A 223 -19.68 0.69 -2.80
C PHE A 223 -18.28 0.46 -2.28
N TYR A 224 -18.00 1.00 -1.11
CA TYR A 224 -16.72 0.85 -0.43
C TYR A 224 -16.78 -0.24 0.63
N THR A 225 -15.75 -1.06 0.72
CA THR A 225 -15.58 -2.02 1.81
C THR A 225 -14.13 -1.98 2.24
N SER A 226 -13.85 -1.81 3.53
CA SER A 226 -12.50 -1.90 4.06
C SER A 226 -12.45 -2.82 5.25
N VAL A 227 -11.55 -3.81 5.18
CA VAL A 227 -11.39 -4.84 6.20
C VAL A 227 -9.92 -5.07 6.49
N VAL A 228 -9.60 -5.31 7.76
CA VAL A 228 -8.29 -5.77 8.21
C VAL A 228 -8.43 -7.24 8.61
N VAL A 229 -7.73 -8.11 7.88
CA VAL A 229 -7.67 -9.54 8.13
C VAL A 229 -6.42 -9.85 8.95
N LEU A 230 -6.61 -10.50 10.08
CA LEU A 230 -5.53 -11.00 10.94
C LEU A 230 -5.60 -12.52 10.99
N MET A 231 -4.43 -13.15 10.97
CA MET A 231 -4.30 -14.60 11.02
C MET A 231 -3.20 -14.99 12.01
N ASP A 232 -3.46 -15.97 12.86
CA ASP A 232 -2.49 -16.48 13.84
C ASP A 232 -2.83 -17.91 14.26
N GLU A 233 -1.83 -18.68 14.64
CA GLU A 233 -2.03 -20.03 15.20
C GLU A 233 -2.56 -19.99 16.64
N ASP A 234 -2.20 -18.94 17.39
CA ASP A 234 -2.70 -18.70 18.74
C ASP A 234 -3.89 -17.72 18.73
N LEU A 235 -5.05 -18.23 19.12
CA LEU A 235 -6.29 -17.46 19.19
C LEU A 235 -6.23 -16.32 20.23
N GLU A 236 -5.49 -16.50 21.33
CA GLU A 236 -5.35 -15.47 22.36
C GLU A 236 -4.47 -14.33 21.84
N ALA A 237 -3.31 -14.65 21.25
CA ALA A 237 -2.47 -13.68 20.56
C ALA A 237 -3.26 -12.93 19.46
N LEU A 238 -4.02 -13.66 18.63
CA LEU A 238 -4.86 -13.06 17.60
C LEU A 238 -5.88 -12.07 18.15
N THR A 239 -6.48 -12.38 19.31
CA THR A 239 -7.41 -11.49 20.01
C THR A 239 -6.72 -10.19 20.39
N LYS A 240 -5.56 -10.27 21.05
CA LYS A 240 -4.79 -9.09 21.45
C LYS A 240 -4.38 -8.23 20.25
N LYS A 241 -3.93 -8.86 19.15
CA LYS A 241 -3.59 -8.16 17.90
C LYS A 241 -4.81 -7.44 17.31
N THR A 242 -5.98 -8.08 17.37
CA THR A 242 -7.25 -7.50 16.89
C THR A 242 -7.62 -6.25 17.69
N GLU A 243 -7.51 -6.28 19.03
CA GLU A 243 -7.78 -5.13 19.90
C GLU A 243 -6.87 -3.93 19.61
N VAL A 244 -5.60 -4.18 19.31
CA VAL A 244 -4.65 -3.13 18.89
C VAL A 244 -5.11 -2.45 17.60
N ILE A 245 -5.52 -3.24 16.60
CA ILE A 245 -6.04 -2.73 15.32
C ILE A 245 -7.30 -1.88 15.55
N GLU A 246 -8.26 -2.39 16.34
CA GLU A 246 -9.48 -1.65 16.63
C GLU A 246 -9.21 -0.32 17.31
N ARG A 247 -8.28 -0.29 18.28
CA ARG A 247 -7.88 0.95 18.97
C ARG A 247 -7.32 1.96 17.97
N VAL A 248 -6.38 1.56 17.13
CA VAL A 248 -5.75 2.44 16.13
C VAL A 248 -6.78 3.02 15.16
N ILE A 249 -7.76 2.21 14.73
CA ILE A 249 -8.83 2.68 13.86
C ILE A 249 -9.74 3.69 14.58
N ARG A 250 -10.15 3.39 15.83
CA ARG A 250 -11.01 4.26 16.65
C ARG A 250 -10.32 5.59 17.03
N ASP A 251 -9.02 5.57 17.30
CA ASP A 251 -8.23 6.76 17.61
C ASP A 251 -8.20 7.76 16.43
N ARG A 252 -8.50 7.29 15.21
CA ARG A 252 -8.65 8.13 13.99
C ARG A 252 -10.08 8.56 13.71
N GLY A 253 -11.01 8.34 14.64
CA GLY A 253 -12.41 8.74 14.51
C GLY A 253 -13.27 7.79 13.66
N PHE A 254 -12.73 6.68 13.19
CA PHE A 254 -13.51 5.64 12.52
C PHE A 254 -14.22 4.75 13.54
N THR A 255 -15.39 4.23 13.19
CA THR A 255 -15.90 3.04 13.88
C THR A 255 -15.37 1.80 13.20
N CYS A 256 -15.22 0.74 13.99
CA CYS A 256 -14.90 -0.57 13.46
C CYS A 256 -15.57 -1.66 14.30
N ARG A 257 -15.77 -2.81 13.64
CA ARG A 257 -16.38 -4.00 14.24
C ARG A 257 -15.52 -5.23 13.95
N ARG A 258 -15.35 -6.08 14.94
CA ARG A 258 -14.90 -7.45 14.73
C ARG A 258 -16.05 -8.27 14.14
N GLU A 259 -15.84 -8.83 12.95
CA GLU A 259 -16.79 -9.76 12.34
C GLU A 259 -16.76 -11.10 13.11
N SER A 260 -17.96 -11.66 13.32
CA SER A 260 -18.17 -12.95 13.98
C SER A 260 -18.92 -13.89 13.04
N LEU A 261 -20.25 -13.84 13.03
CA LEU A 261 -21.10 -14.63 12.13
C LEU A 261 -20.77 -14.43 10.65
N ASN A 262 -20.24 -13.27 10.30
CA ASN A 262 -19.87 -12.88 8.94
C ASN A 262 -18.36 -12.88 8.70
N ALA A 263 -17.56 -13.45 9.63
CA ALA A 263 -16.11 -13.41 9.54
C ALA A 263 -15.61 -14.10 8.27
N LEU A 264 -16.25 -15.21 7.90
CA LEU A 264 -15.90 -15.97 6.71
C LEU A 264 -16.24 -15.20 5.42
N GLU A 265 -17.41 -14.59 5.33
CA GLU A 265 -17.84 -13.77 4.20
C GLU A 265 -16.98 -12.50 4.06
N ALA A 266 -16.63 -11.87 5.18
CA ALA A 266 -15.75 -10.71 5.19
C ALA A 266 -14.33 -11.08 4.73
N TRP A 267 -13.84 -12.26 5.13
CA TRP A 267 -12.58 -12.81 4.65
C TRP A 267 -12.63 -13.14 3.15
N PHE A 268 -13.64 -13.87 2.68
CA PHE A 268 -13.83 -14.14 1.24
C PHE A 268 -13.94 -12.85 0.42
N GLY A 269 -14.73 -11.88 0.88
CA GLY A 269 -14.90 -10.60 0.21
C GLY A 269 -13.63 -9.75 0.09
N SER A 270 -12.61 -10.09 0.87
CA SER A 270 -11.28 -9.46 0.81
C SER A 270 -10.32 -10.15 -0.17
N LEU A 271 -10.67 -11.33 -0.69
CA LEU A 271 -9.87 -12.03 -1.69
C LEU A 271 -10.14 -11.42 -3.08
N PRO A 272 -9.13 -11.38 -3.97
CA PRO A 272 -9.33 -10.99 -5.36
C PRO A 272 -10.42 -11.85 -6.01
N THR A 273 -11.16 -11.28 -6.96
CA THR A 273 -12.25 -11.94 -7.71
C THR A 273 -13.54 -12.26 -6.94
N HIS A 274 -13.53 -12.24 -5.60
CA HIS A 274 -14.73 -12.44 -4.77
C HIS A 274 -15.58 -11.16 -4.67
N GLY A 275 -16.33 -10.86 -5.74
CA GLY A 275 -17.17 -9.66 -5.84
C GLY A 275 -18.54 -9.74 -5.15
N VAL A 276 -18.99 -10.94 -4.75
CA VAL A 276 -20.35 -11.18 -4.25
C VAL A 276 -20.45 -10.99 -2.74
N GLN A 277 -19.44 -11.45 -2.00
CA GLN A 277 -19.37 -11.43 -0.54
C GLN A 277 -19.11 -10.00 -0.06
N ASN A 278 -20.17 -9.20 -0.06
CA ASN A 278 -20.14 -7.79 0.29
C ASN A 278 -21.39 -7.44 1.09
N ILE A 279 -21.36 -7.73 2.39
CA ILE A 279 -22.51 -7.56 3.28
C ILE A 279 -22.81 -6.08 3.49
N ARG A 280 -21.78 -5.26 3.73
CA ARG A 280 -21.92 -3.82 4.00
C ARG A 280 -21.36 -3.02 2.85
N ARG A 281 -22.22 -2.18 2.29
CA ARG A 281 -21.95 -1.43 1.05
C ARG A 281 -22.18 0.07 1.27
N PRO A 282 -21.41 0.73 2.16
CA PRO A 282 -21.45 2.19 2.24
C PRO A 282 -21.11 2.79 0.87
N VAL A 283 -21.85 3.83 0.50
CA VAL A 283 -21.68 4.53 -0.76
C VAL A 283 -20.83 5.75 -0.49
N ILE A 284 -19.69 5.85 -1.17
CA ILE A 284 -18.79 7.01 -1.12
C ILE A 284 -18.40 7.40 -2.54
N HIS A 285 -17.89 8.62 -2.70
CA HIS A 285 -17.31 9.07 -3.97
C HIS A 285 -15.79 8.85 -4.03
N THR A 286 -15.23 8.95 -5.23
CA THR A 286 -13.82 8.68 -5.54
C THR A 286 -12.83 9.59 -4.80
N LEU A 287 -13.18 10.84 -4.47
CA LEU A 287 -12.31 11.69 -3.63
C LEU A 287 -12.17 11.14 -2.20
N ASN A 288 -13.26 10.68 -1.57
CA ASN A 288 -13.16 10.02 -0.26
C ASN A 288 -12.35 8.73 -0.37
N LEU A 289 -12.52 7.98 -1.47
CA LEU A 289 -11.70 6.80 -1.73
C LEU A 289 -10.21 7.16 -1.79
N SER A 290 -9.81 8.25 -2.47
CA SER A 290 -8.39 8.63 -2.54
C SER A 290 -7.76 8.91 -1.19
N ASP A 291 -8.52 9.46 -0.25
CA ASP A 291 -8.04 9.71 1.12
C ASP A 291 -7.89 8.44 1.94
N LEU A 292 -8.75 7.45 1.67
CA LEU A 292 -8.86 6.20 2.41
C LEU A 292 -8.00 5.06 1.85
N MET A 293 -7.47 5.19 0.63
CA MET A 293 -6.65 4.14 0.03
C MET A 293 -5.31 3.95 0.77
N PRO A 294 -4.88 2.69 0.98
CA PRO A 294 -3.61 2.38 1.63
C PRO A 294 -2.40 2.58 0.69
N LEU A 295 -2.20 3.80 0.18
CA LEU A 295 -1.19 4.08 -0.85
C LEU A 295 0.23 4.27 -0.29
N THR A 296 0.40 4.32 1.03
CA THR A 296 1.71 4.58 1.65
C THR A 296 2.19 3.40 2.48
N THR A 297 3.49 3.15 2.40
CA THR A 297 4.22 2.21 3.27
C THR A 297 5.43 2.90 3.86
N ILE A 298 5.88 2.44 5.02
CA ILE A 298 7.13 2.93 5.60
C ILE A 298 8.29 2.50 4.70
N TRP A 299 9.09 3.48 4.28
CA TRP A 299 10.28 3.22 3.49
C TRP A 299 11.40 2.67 4.40
N SER A 300 11.64 1.36 4.35
CA SER A 300 12.67 0.62 5.10
C SER A 300 14.12 0.68 4.56
N GLY A 301 14.46 1.53 3.59
CA GLY A 301 15.78 1.58 2.97
C GLY A 301 16.16 0.39 2.05
N HIS A 302 17.05 0.60 1.07
CA HIS A 302 17.37 -0.44 0.08
C HIS A 302 18.04 -1.63 0.77
N VAL A 303 17.63 -2.85 0.36
CA VAL A 303 18.19 -4.09 0.92
C VAL A 303 19.68 -4.21 0.63
N HIS A 304 20.11 -3.70 -0.53
CA HIS A 304 21.51 -3.66 -0.95
C HIS A 304 21.97 -2.23 -1.23
N CYS A 305 23.28 -2.00 -1.16
CA CYS A 305 23.88 -0.73 -1.55
C CYS A 305 23.55 -0.43 -3.02
N PRO A 306 22.96 0.73 -3.35
CA PRO A 306 22.51 1.04 -4.71
C PRO A 306 23.65 1.42 -5.66
N SER A 307 24.89 1.59 -5.16
CA SER A 307 26.00 2.05 -5.98
C SER A 307 26.54 0.93 -6.89
N PRO A 308 26.65 1.18 -8.21
CA PRO A 308 27.22 0.22 -9.16
C PRO A 308 28.73 0.02 -8.96
N LEU A 309 29.38 0.89 -8.18
CA LEU A 309 30.81 0.79 -7.84
C LEU A 309 31.07 -0.26 -6.75
N MET A 310 30.02 -0.72 -6.07
CA MET A 310 30.12 -1.74 -5.02
C MET A 310 29.83 -3.13 -5.59
N PRO A 311 30.38 -4.20 -5.00
CA PRO A 311 30.01 -5.56 -5.37
C PRO A 311 28.49 -5.78 -5.37
N LYS A 312 27.99 -6.61 -6.29
CA LYS A 312 26.58 -6.99 -6.31
C LYS A 312 26.16 -7.52 -4.94
N ASN A 313 24.94 -7.18 -4.52
CA ASN A 313 24.36 -7.57 -3.23
C ASN A 313 25.13 -7.07 -1.98
N SER A 314 25.96 -6.03 -2.12
CA SER A 314 26.58 -5.37 -0.97
C SER A 314 25.53 -4.98 0.08
N PRO A 315 25.76 -5.21 1.38
CA PRO A 315 24.78 -4.93 2.43
C PRO A 315 24.49 -3.43 2.53
N PRO A 316 23.41 -3.00 3.23
CA PRO A 316 23.21 -1.59 3.50
C PRO A 316 24.30 -1.08 4.46
N LEU A 317 24.58 0.22 4.41
CA LEU A 317 25.64 0.83 5.21
C LEU A 317 25.38 0.60 6.71
N PHE A 318 24.16 0.83 7.15
CA PHE A 318 23.74 0.53 8.52
C PHE A 318 22.26 0.15 8.59
N GLN A 319 21.87 -0.40 9.74
CA GLN A 319 20.47 -0.59 10.11
C GLN A 319 20.17 0.22 11.37
N ALA A 320 19.02 0.88 11.39
CA ALA A 320 18.57 1.69 12.52
C ALA A 320 17.09 1.44 12.82
N PHE A 321 16.71 1.63 14.07
CA PHE A 321 15.31 1.67 14.46
C PHE A 321 14.72 3.03 14.06
N THR A 322 13.56 3.02 13.40
CA THR A 322 12.77 4.24 13.18
C THR A 322 11.64 4.32 14.19
N GLU A 323 10.86 5.38 14.12
CA GLU A 323 9.54 5.39 14.74
C GLU A 323 8.70 4.22 14.19
N GLY A 324 8.10 3.45 15.09
CA GLY A 324 7.35 2.24 14.78
C GLY A 324 8.20 0.97 14.83
N SER A 325 7.81 -0.03 14.04
CA SER A 325 8.35 -1.39 14.07
C SER A 325 9.22 -1.76 12.87
N THR A 326 9.39 -0.84 11.90
CA THR A 326 10.11 -1.11 10.66
C THR A 326 11.58 -0.71 10.82
N ALA A 327 12.50 -1.65 10.62
CA ALA A 327 13.92 -1.34 10.57
C ALA A 327 14.27 -0.53 9.30
N TYR A 328 15.08 0.51 9.43
CA TYR A 328 15.58 1.32 8.32
C TYR A 328 16.98 0.88 7.91
N ARG A 329 17.15 0.59 6.62
CA ARG A 329 18.42 0.23 5.98
C ARG A 329 19.05 1.47 5.36
N GLY A 330 19.91 2.13 6.11
CA GLY A 330 20.58 3.35 5.68
C GLY A 330 21.55 3.09 4.54
N ASN A 331 21.31 3.73 3.40
CA ASN A 331 22.26 3.84 2.30
C ASN A 331 22.47 5.31 1.98
N LEU A 332 23.74 5.71 1.87
CA LEU A 332 24.14 7.09 1.63
C LEU A 332 24.36 7.42 0.15
N HIS A 333 24.32 6.40 -0.70
CA HIS A 333 24.52 6.55 -2.14
C HIS A 333 23.18 6.71 -2.85
N VAL A 334 23.16 7.58 -3.85
CA VAL A 334 22.13 7.63 -4.90
C VAL A 334 22.85 7.32 -6.19
N SER A 335 22.58 6.15 -6.79
CA SER A 335 23.44 5.58 -7.84
C SER A 335 24.89 5.52 -7.33
N ASP A 336 25.84 6.02 -8.10
CA ASP A 336 27.27 6.08 -7.84
C ASP A 336 27.69 7.22 -6.90
N VAL A 337 26.81 8.19 -6.60
CA VAL A 337 27.15 9.40 -5.84
C VAL A 337 26.78 9.27 -4.36
N GLY A 338 27.73 9.59 -3.46
CA GLY A 338 27.58 9.47 -2.00
C GLY A 338 27.76 10.78 -1.22
N HIS A 339 27.41 11.94 -1.77
CA HIS A 339 27.54 13.22 -1.07
C HIS A 339 26.50 13.38 0.04
N ASN A 340 26.95 13.74 1.25
CA ASN A 340 26.11 13.82 2.44
C ASN A 340 26.48 15.02 3.30
N LEU A 341 25.47 15.62 3.95
CA LEU A 341 25.61 16.74 4.86
C LEU A 341 24.93 16.39 6.20
N VAL A 342 25.69 16.45 7.29
CA VAL A 342 25.19 16.19 8.65
C VAL A 342 25.14 17.50 9.43
N ILE A 343 23.93 17.94 9.80
CA ILE A 343 23.68 19.18 10.54
C ILE A 343 23.05 18.85 11.89
N GLY A 344 23.38 19.63 12.91
CA GLY A 344 22.83 19.51 14.25
C GLY A 344 23.53 20.46 15.24
N PRO A 345 22.92 20.78 16.39
CA PRO A 345 23.57 21.54 17.46
C PRO A 345 24.77 20.80 18.07
N SER A 346 25.65 21.51 18.79
CA SER A 346 26.73 20.88 19.57
C SER A 346 26.16 19.92 20.63
N GLY A 347 26.83 18.79 20.87
CA GLY A 347 26.38 17.79 21.85
C GLY A 347 25.31 16.81 21.37
N THR A 348 24.79 16.94 20.14
CA THR A 348 23.73 16.04 19.60
C THR A 348 24.24 14.76 18.94
N GLY A 349 25.55 14.48 19.04
CA GLY A 349 26.12 13.25 18.49
C GLY A 349 26.54 13.30 17.01
N LYS A 350 26.62 14.47 16.38
CA LYS A 350 27.09 14.63 14.98
C LYS A 350 28.41 13.90 14.71
N THR A 351 29.42 14.16 15.55
CA THR A 351 30.74 13.55 15.46
C THR A 351 30.67 12.03 15.62
N THR A 352 29.88 11.56 16.59
CA THR A 352 29.64 10.13 16.79
C THR A 352 29.04 9.49 15.56
N PHE A 353 28.06 10.14 14.93
CA PHE A 353 27.42 9.67 13.71
C PHE A 353 28.37 9.64 12.50
N LEU A 354 29.21 10.67 12.33
CA LEU A 354 30.24 10.69 11.28
C LEU A 354 31.24 9.55 11.48
N ASN A 355 31.74 9.34 12.70
CA ASN A 355 32.64 8.24 13.02
C ASN A 355 31.98 6.88 12.77
N PHE A 356 30.70 6.75 13.14
CA PHE A 356 29.91 5.56 12.86
C PHE A 356 29.82 5.27 11.36
N ILE A 357 29.44 6.26 10.54
CA ILE A 357 29.40 6.12 9.07
C ILE A 357 30.75 5.71 8.51
N GLN A 358 31.83 6.36 8.96
CA GLN A 358 33.19 6.07 8.50
C GLN A 358 33.61 4.63 8.84
N ALA A 359 33.27 4.14 10.03
CA ALA A 359 33.50 2.75 10.40
C ALA A 359 32.67 1.79 9.53
N GLN A 360 31.38 2.09 9.31
CA GLN A 360 30.49 1.23 8.54
C GLN A 360 30.89 1.11 7.07
N ILE A 361 31.40 2.18 6.45
CA ILE A 361 31.73 2.16 5.02
C ILE A 361 32.89 1.22 4.70
N LYS A 362 33.71 0.86 5.70
CA LYS A 362 34.83 -0.09 5.54
C LYS A 362 34.37 -1.53 5.29
N ARG A 363 33.08 -1.83 5.46
CA ARG A 363 32.48 -3.11 5.04
C ARG A 363 32.47 -3.26 3.52
N TYR A 364 32.57 -2.17 2.77
CA TYR A 364 32.71 -2.22 1.34
C TYR A 364 34.19 -2.31 0.94
N PRO A 365 34.56 -3.23 0.03
CA PRO A 365 35.95 -3.42 -0.36
C PRO A 365 36.46 -2.20 -1.15
N GLY A 366 37.74 -1.89 -0.99
CA GLY A 366 38.42 -0.83 -1.76
C GLY A 366 38.13 0.61 -1.30
N VAL A 367 37.37 0.82 -0.22
CA VAL A 367 37.06 2.15 0.30
C VAL A 367 38.28 2.81 0.95
N ARG A 368 38.56 4.05 0.53
CA ARG A 368 39.55 4.94 1.15
C ARG A 368 38.84 6.10 1.83
N ILE A 369 39.25 6.41 3.06
CA ILE A 369 38.65 7.48 3.86
C ILE A 369 39.73 8.53 4.08
N PHE A 370 39.43 9.77 3.71
CA PHE A 370 40.21 10.94 4.05
C PHE A 370 39.34 11.84 4.91
N SER A 371 39.83 12.24 6.07
CA SER A 371 39.04 13.04 7.00
C SER A 371 39.83 14.25 7.47
N PHE A 372 39.17 15.40 7.46
CA PHE A 372 39.68 16.65 8.00
C PHE A 372 38.96 16.89 9.32
N ASP A 373 39.68 16.63 10.41
CA ASP A 373 39.15 16.70 11.77
C ASP A 373 39.83 17.84 12.53
N LYS A 374 39.04 18.68 13.17
CA LYS A 374 39.53 19.88 13.86
C LYS A 374 39.90 19.59 15.33
N ASP A 375 39.14 18.72 15.99
CA ASP A 375 39.17 18.57 17.45
C ASP A 375 39.63 17.16 17.89
N TYR A 376 40.41 16.48 17.06
CA TYR A 376 40.91 15.11 17.28
C TYR A 376 39.82 14.07 17.57
N SER A 377 38.59 14.38 17.20
CA SER A 377 37.39 13.62 17.46
C SER A 377 37.34 12.27 16.72
N GLN A 378 38.18 12.09 15.71
CA GLN A 378 38.29 10.89 14.88
C GLN A 378 39.62 10.16 15.07
N LEU A 379 40.52 10.70 15.90
CA LEU A 379 41.85 10.11 16.17
C LEU A 379 41.74 8.66 16.64
N ALA A 380 40.83 8.40 17.60
CA ALA A 380 40.60 7.06 18.13
C ALA A 380 40.09 6.08 17.07
N LEU A 381 39.16 6.51 16.21
CA LEU A 381 38.67 5.68 15.11
C LEU A 381 39.80 5.39 14.11
N CYS A 382 40.57 6.42 13.74
CA CYS A 382 41.70 6.30 12.84
C CYS A 382 42.70 5.26 13.35
N ALA A 383 43.11 5.35 14.62
CA ALA A 383 43.97 4.36 15.24
C ALA A 383 43.33 2.96 15.27
N GLY A 384 42.04 2.87 15.64
CA GLY A 384 41.32 1.60 15.74
C GLY A 384 41.16 0.84 14.42
N VAL A 385 41.13 1.55 13.28
CA VAL A 385 41.06 0.93 11.94
C VAL A 385 42.44 0.79 11.27
N GLY A 386 43.53 1.05 11.99
CA GLY A 386 44.90 1.02 11.47
C GLY A 386 45.20 2.12 10.46
N GLY A 387 44.50 3.24 10.54
CA GLY A 387 44.72 4.43 9.71
C GLY A 387 45.96 5.23 10.13
N THR A 388 46.28 6.25 9.33
CA THR A 388 47.37 7.19 9.61
C THR A 388 46.78 8.55 9.94
N HIS A 389 47.16 9.11 11.08
CA HIS A 389 46.77 10.45 11.50
C HIS A 389 47.93 11.43 11.31
N TYR A 390 47.64 12.59 10.72
CA TYR A 390 48.60 13.68 10.56
C TYR A 390 48.10 14.89 11.31
N ASP A 391 48.89 15.36 12.28
CA ASP A 391 48.62 16.60 13.01
C ASP A 391 49.21 17.79 12.24
N ILE A 392 48.34 18.53 11.56
CA ILE A 392 48.73 19.68 10.75
C ILE A 392 48.69 20.93 11.63
N GLY A 393 49.86 21.41 12.05
CA GLY A 393 50.01 22.63 12.85
C GLY A 393 49.98 22.43 14.37
N GLY A 394 50.03 21.18 14.86
CA GLY A 394 50.11 20.87 16.29
C GLY A 394 51.46 21.18 16.96
N PRO A 395 51.49 21.24 18.30
CA PRO A 395 52.69 21.55 19.07
C PRO A 395 53.70 20.41 19.04
N GLY A 396 54.94 20.69 18.61
CA GLY A 396 56.01 19.68 18.45
C GLY A 396 56.24 19.19 17.00
N SER A 397 55.88 20.00 16.02
CA SER A 397 55.86 19.77 14.57
C SER A 397 57.21 19.47 13.88
N SER A 398 58.21 18.94 14.58
CA SER A 398 59.43 18.43 13.93
C SER A 398 59.17 17.15 13.11
N HIS A 399 58.00 16.52 13.25
CA HIS A 399 57.57 15.32 12.49
C HIS A 399 56.22 15.50 11.77
N SER A 400 55.70 16.73 11.64
CA SER A 400 54.43 16.97 10.94
C SER A 400 54.61 16.92 9.42
N ILE A 401 53.62 16.38 8.70
CA ILE A 401 53.55 16.47 7.24
C ILE A 401 53.61 17.96 6.81
N GLN A 402 54.53 18.26 5.89
CA GLN A 402 54.61 19.57 5.23
C GLN A 402 53.92 19.48 3.86
N LEU A 403 52.88 20.29 3.65
CA LEU A 403 52.15 20.34 2.39
C LEU A 403 52.64 21.52 1.56
N CYS A 404 52.99 21.27 0.29
CA CYS A 404 53.33 22.32 -0.67
C CYS A 404 52.37 22.26 -1.87
N PRO A 405 51.18 22.87 -1.78
CA PRO A 405 50.18 22.84 -2.87
C PRO A 405 50.71 23.42 -4.20
N LEU A 406 51.71 24.30 -4.14
CA LEU A 406 52.33 24.95 -5.30
C LEU A 406 53.50 24.16 -5.91
N ALA A 407 53.90 23.01 -5.35
CA ALA A 407 55.08 22.27 -5.80
C ALA A 407 55.04 21.83 -7.28
N ARG A 408 53.85 21.81 -7.89
CA ARG A 408 53.62 21.43 -9.30
C ARG A 408 53.15 22.60 -10.17
N ILE A 409 53.17 23.82 -9.65
CA ILE A 409 52.89 25.04 -10.40
C ILE A 409 54.25 25.66 -10.71
N ALA A 410 54.94 25.10 -11.70
CA ALA A 410 56.19 25.61 -12.25
C ALA A 410 56.12 25.58 -13.78
#